data_AF-A0A929E457-F1
#
_entry.id   AF-A0A929E457-F1
#
_cell.length_a   1.000
_cell.length_b   1.000
_cell.length_c   1.000
_cell.angle_alpha   90.00
_cell.angle_beta   90.00
_cell.angle_gamma   90.00
#
_symmetry.space_group_name_H-M   'P 1'
#
loop_
_entity.id
_entity.type
_entity.pdbx_description
1 polymer ?
#
loop_
_entity_poly.entity_id
_entity_poly.type
_entity_poly.pdbx_seq_one_letter_code
_entity_poly.pdbx_strand_id
1 'polypeptide(L)'
;VFSRRLKDLLSLNPDFSRRDVELLKWGRHFRLSENAKVVVGRNQKENEVISSLRKKADTMFRVDSFPGPTVLATRNPSMEGIELAAAITVAYSDTPSDQSESVRVTRGCNDWSVLARKRGKSDFYRFMI
;
A
#
# COMPACT_ATOMS: atom_id res chain seq x y z
N VAL A 1 16.40 -4.24 -7.92
CA VAL A 1 15.07 -3.85 -7.41
C VAL A 1 14.03 -4.95 -7.63
N PHE A 2 13.72 -5.34 -8.88
CA PHE A 2 12.75 -6.41 -9.14
C PHE A 2 13.14 -7.77 -8.52
N SER A 3 14.41 -8.17 -8.66
CA SER A 3 14.95 -9.41 -8.08
C SER A 3 14.76 -9.51 -6.57
N ARG A 4 14.92 -8.38 -5.84
CA ARG A 4 14.69 -8.32 -4.38
C ARG A 4 13.24 -8.55 -4.03
N ARG A 5 12.31 -7.90 -4.75
CA ARG A 5 10.87 -8.07 -4.59
C ARG A 5 10.39 -9.46 -4.96
N LEU A 6 10.98 -10.07 -6.00
CA LEU A 6 10.68 -11.43 -6.40
C LEU A 6 11.17 -12.42 -5.33
N LYS A 7 12.39 -12.25 -4.82
CA LYS A 7 12.91 -13.07 -3.71
C LYS A 7 11.99 -12.98 -2.49
N ASP A 8 11.58 -11.78 -2.10
CA ASP A 8 10.62 -11.55 -1.02
C ASP A 8 9.26 -12.23 -1.26
N LEU A 9 8.74 -12.19 -2.49
CA LEU A 9 7.51 -12.90 -2.86
C LEU A 9 7.68 -14.42 -2.71
N LEU A 10 8.76 -14.99 -3.25
CA LEU A 10 9.02 -16.43 -3.21
C LEU A 10 9.24 -16.94 -1.79
N SER A 11 9.86 -16.16 -0.91
CA SER A 11 10.13 -16.57 0.48
C SER A 11 8.89 -16.62 1.37
N LEU A 12 7.86 -15.80 1.08
CA LEU A 12 6.70 -15.62 1.97
C LEU A 12 5.37 -16.07 1.35
N ASN A 13 5.38 -16.46 0.08
CA ASN A 13 4.18 -16.86 -0.65
C ASN A 13 4.51 -17.96 -1.66
N PRO A 14 4.61 -19.24 -1.24
CA PRO A 14 4.83 -20.34 -2.17
C PRO A 14 3.71 -20.45 -3.22
N ASP A 15 2.47 -20.12 -2.84
CA ASP A 15 1.28 -20.16 -3.71
C ASP A 15 1.00 -18.81 -4.42
N PHE A 16 2.05 -18.06 -4.76
CA PHE A 16 1.87 -16.79 -5.43
C PHE A 16 1.18 -16.95 -6.80
N SER A 17 0.29 -16.02 -7.12
CA SER A 17 -0.42 -15.99 -8.39
C SER A 17 0.33 -15.18 -9.44
N ARG A 18 -0.01 -15.37 -10.73
CA ARG A 18 0.52 -14.52 -11.82
C ARG A 18 0.32 -13.02 -11.55
N ARG A 19 -0.80 -12.65 -10.95
CA ARG A 19 -1.12 -11.29 -10.53
C ARG A 19 -0.14 -10.76 -9.49
N ASP A 20 0.37 -11.59 -8.58
CA ASP A 20 1.34 -11.16 -7.56
C ASP A 20 2.69 -10.81 -8.18
N VAL A 21 3.08 -11.54 -9.24
CA VAL A 21 4.27 -11.23 -10.06
C VAL A 21 4.06 -9.95 -10.86
N GLU A 22 2.89 -9.79 -11.47
CA GLU A 22 2.54 -8.59 -12.23
C GLU A 22 2.61 -7.34 -11.35
N LEU A 23 2.09 -7.42 -10.13
CA LEU A 23 2.11 -6.33 -9.16
C LEU A 23 3.54 -5.86 -8.83
N LEU A 24 4.58 -6.71 -8.94
CA LEU A 24 5.97 -6.35 -8.63
C LEU A 24 6.56 -5.28 -9.56
N LYS A 25 5.96 -5.10 -10.74
CA LYS A 25 6.38 -4.14 -11.77
C LYS A 25 5.94 -2.71 -11.44
N TRP A 26 4.97 -2.56 -10.53
CA TRP A 26 4.25 -1.32 -10.31
C TRP A 26 4.50 -0.78 -8.90
N GLY A 27 4.63 0.54 -8.77
CA GLY A 27 4.70 1.16 -7.47
C GLY A 27 6.00 0.97 -6.68
N ARG A 28 5.94 1.48 -5.45
CA ARG A 28 6.94 1.31 -4.39
C ARG A 28 6.44 0.22 -3.44
N HIS A 29 7.32 -0.70 -3.06
CA HIS A 29 6.95 -1.85 -2.25
C HIS A 29 7.45 -1.68 -0.82
N PHE A 30 6.57 -1.97 0.13
CA PHE A 30 6.87 -1.96 1.55
C PHE A 30 6.42 -3.27 2.18
N ARG A 31 7.31 -3.92 2.92
CA ARG A 31 7.03 -5.11 3.70
C ARG A 31 6.66 -4.67 5.11
N LEU A 32 5.38 -4.74 5.45
CA LEU A 32 4.90 -4.32 6.78
C LEU A 32 5.04 -5.45 7.80
N SER A 33 4.80 -6.69 7.36
CA SER A 33 4.96 -7.91 8.13
C SER A 33 5.09 -9.11 7.20
N GLU A 34 5.34 -10.30 7.74
CA GLU A 34 5.36 -11.55 6.95
C GLU A 34 4.07 -11.75 6.13
N ASN A 35 2.93 -11.29 6.67
CA ASN A 35 1.62 -11.46 6.07
C ASN A 35 1.10 -10.25 5.29
N ALA A 36 1.76 -9.10 5.37
CA ALA A 36 1.30 -7.87 4.74
C ALA A 36 2.40 -7.17 3.94
N LYS A 37 2.10 -6.91 2.66
CA LYS A 37 2.91 -6.10 1.75
C LYS A 37 2.06 -4.98 1.20
N VAL A 38 2.63 -3.78 1.16
CA VAL A 38 2.00 -2.59 0.60
C VAL A 38 2.67 -2.20 -0.71
N VAL A 39 1.85 -1.81 -1.69
CA VAL A 39 2.29 -1.27 -2.97
C VAL A 39 1.70 0.13 -3.14
N VAL A 40 2.57 1.12 -3.33
CA VAL A 40 2.21 2.54 -3.46
C VAL A 40 2.43 2.99 -4.89
N GLY A 41 1.38 3.41 -5.60
CA GLY A 41 1.51 3.92 -6.97
C GLY A 41 2.43 5.14 -7.06
N ARG A 42 3.21 5.25 -8.14
CA ARG A 42 4.13 6.39 -8.37
C ARG A 42 3.50 7.52 -9.18
N ASN A 43 2.46 7.21 -9.95
CA ASN A 43 1.76 8.12 -10.85
C ASN A 43 0.36 7.57 -11.14
N GLN A 44 -0.45 8.32 -11.89
CA GLN A 44 -1.83 7.97 -12.20
C GLN A 44 -1.98 6.63 -12.95
N LYS A 45 -1.11 6.37 -13.94
CA LYS A 45 -1.11 5.10 -14.68
C LYS A 45 -0.88 3.90 -13.75
N GLU A 46 0.06 4.03 -12.81
CA GLU A 46 0.30 2.98 -11.82
C GLU A 46 -0.85 2.81 -10.84
N ASN A 47 -1.49 3.91 -10.43
CA ASN A 47 -2.66 3.86 -9.56
C ASN A 47 -3.78 3.03 -10.18
N GLU A 48 -4.07 3.26 -11.46
CA GLU A 48 -5.08 2.52 -12.22
C GLU A 48 -4.75 1.03 -12.33
N VAL A 49 -3.51 0.70 -12.69
CA VAL A 49 -3.06 -0.70 -12.77
C VAL A 49 -3.13 -1.38 -11.40
N ILE A 50 -2.61 -0.75 -10.35
CA ILE A 50 -2.65 -1.30 -8.98
C ILE A 50 -4.10 -1.54 -8.53
N SER A 51 -5.00 -0.59 -8.81
CA SER A 51 -6.43 -0.73 -8.51
C SER A 51 -7.05 -1.91 -9.27
N SER A 52 -6.77 -2.03 -10.56
CA SER A 52 -7.28 -3.12 -11.42
C SER A 52 -6.82 -4.51 -10.97
N LEU A 53 -5.63 -4.61 -10.36
CA LEU A 53 -5.09 -5.88 -9.90
C LEU A 53 -5.74 -6.33 -8.59
N ARG A 54 -6.39 -5.46 -7.82
CA ARG A 54 -6.96 -5.75 -6.47
C ARG A 54 -7.83 -7.02 -6.44
N LYS A 55 -7.68 -7.83 -5.39
CA LYS A 55 -8.55 -8.98 -5.05
C LYS A 55 -9.46 -8.57 -3.89
N LYS A 56 -10.54 -9.33 -3.70
CA LYS A 56 -11.51 -9.14 -2.60
C LYS A 56 -10.86 -9.11 -1.20
N ALA A 57 -9.80 -9.91 -1.00
CA ALA A 57 -9.11 -10.00 0.28
C ALA A 57 -8.23 -8.79 0.59
N ASP A 58 -7.78 -8.06 -0.44
CA ASP A 58 -6.82 -6.96 -0.31
C ASP A 58 -7.51 -5.68 0.19
N THR A 59 -6.71 -4.87 0.87
CA THR A 59 -7.15 -3.58 1.41
C THR A 59 -6.56 -2.44 0.59
N MET A 60 -7.41 -1.54 0.11
CA MET A 60 -6.99 -0.37 -0.67
C MET A 60 -7.12 0.90 0.18
N PHE A 61 -6.19 1.83 0.01
CA PHE A 61 -6.10 3.07 0.77
C PHE A 61 -5.95 4.26 -0.18
N ARG A 62 -6.70 5.33 0.09
CA ARG A 62 -6.62 6.62 -0.62
C ARG A 62 -6.92 7.78 0.32
N VAL A 63 -6.27 8.92 0.08
CA VAL A 63 -6.68 10.20 0.66
C VAL A 63 -7.64 10.85 -0.32
N ASP A 64 -8.84 11.22 0.13
CA ASP A 64 -9.85 11.86 -0.75
C ASP A 64 -9.71 13.38 -0.79
N SER A 65 -9.21 13.99 0.29
CA SER A 65 -9.07 15.44 0.43
C SER A 65 -7.93 16.05 -0.40
N PHE A 66 -6.95 15.22 -0.79
CA PHE A 66 -5.73 15.67 -1.46
C PHE A 66 -5.32 14.70 -2.56
N PRO A 67 -4.65 15.17 -3.63
CA PRO A 67 -4.00 14.31 -4.59
C PRO A 67 -3.02 13.35 -3.90
N GLY A 68 -3.05 12.08 -4.30
CA GLY A 68 -2.23 11.07 -3.67
C GLY A 68 -2.23 9.73 -4.40
N PRO A 69 -1.40 8.81 -3.95
CA PRO A 69 -1.29 7.50 -4.56
C PRO A 69 -2.51 6.64 -4.25
N THR A 70 -2.80 5.68 -5.13
CA THR A 70 -3.54 4.49 -4.75
C THR A 70 -2.57 3.53 -4.10
N VAL A 71 -2.91 3.10 -2.89
CA VAL A 71 -2.10 2.19 -2.09
C VAL A 71 -2.86 0.89 -1.88
N LEU A 72 -2.18 -0.23 -2.07
CA LEU A 72 -2.76 -1.56 -1.95
C LEU A 72 -1.96 -2.40 -0.97
N ALA A 73 -2.57 -2.77 0.15
CA ALA A 73 -2.06 -3.82 1.03
C ALA A 73 -2.58 -5.18 0.54
N THR A 74 -1.68 -6.06 0.14
CA THR A 74 -2.03 -7.42 -0.27
C THR A 74 -2.37 -8.28 0.93
N ARG A 75 -3.29 -9.25 0.75
CA ARG A 75 -3.75 -10.17 1.80
C ARG A 75 -4.56 -9.45 2.90
N ASN A 76 -4.50 -9.94 4.13
CA ASN A 76 -5.24 -9.44 5.29
C ASN A 76 -4.26 -8.76 6.28
N PRO A 77 -3.98 -7.44 6.13
CA PRO A 77 -3.16 -6.75 7.11
C PRO A 77 -3.83 -6.73 8.48
N SER A 78 -3.03 -6.81 9.55
CA SER A 78 -3.50 -6.57 10.92
C SER A 78 -3.90 -5.10 11.10
N MET A 79 -4.44 -4.75 12.27
CA MET A 79 -4.78 -3.37 12.59
C MET A 79 -3.56 -2.45 12.51
N GLU A 80 -2.41 -2.89 13.04
CA GLU A 80 -1.15 -2.14 12.96
C GLU A 80 -0.67 -2.01 11.50
N GLY A 81 -0.90 -3.05 10.69
CA GLY A 81 -0.62 -3.02 9.25
C GLY A 81 -1.49 -2.02 8.50
N ILE A 82 -2.77 -1.89 8.87
CA ILE A 82 -3.71 -0.92 8.32
C ILE A 82 -3.27 0.50 8.70
N GLU A 83 -2.94 0.75 9.96
CA GLU A 83 -2.44 2.04 10.43
C GLU A 83 -1.15 2.45 9.72
N LEU A 84 -0.20 1.52 9.58
CA LEU A 84 1.06 1.77 8.90
C LEU A 84 0.87 2.02 7.39
N ALA A 85 -0.03 1.28 6.74
CA ALA A 85 -0.39 1.52 5.35
C ALA A 85 -1.08 2.87 5.15
N ALA A 86 -1.97 3.28 6.07
CA ALA A 86 -2.61 4.58 6.06
C ALA A 86 -1.56 5.71 6.24
N ALA A 87 -0.64 5.57 7.19
CA ALA A 87 0.46 6.52 7.39
C ALA A 87 1.37 6.64 6.16
N ILE A 88 1.70 5.53 5.49
CA ILE A 88 2.42 5.54 4.22
C ILE A 88 1.60 6.28 3.14
N THR A 89 0.29 6.04 3.07
CA THR A 89 -0.59 6.69 2.09
C THR A 89 -0.54 8.21 2.25
N VAL A 90 -0.68 8.72 3.47
CA VAL A 90 -0.58 10.17 3.75
C VAL A 90 0.82 10.71 3.46
N ALA A 91 1.87 9.99 3.84
CA ALA A 91 3.26 10.41 3.61
C ALA A 91 3.62 10.57 2.12
N TYR A 92 2.96 9.81 1.24
CA TYR A 92 3.13 9.88 -0.21
C TYR A 92 2.07 10.72 -0.93
N SER A 93 1.10 11.28 -0.21
CA SER A 93 0.13 12.26 -0.74
C SER A 93 0.62 13.69 -0.61
N ASP A 94 -0.11 14.63 -1.23
CA ASP A 94 0.17 16.07 -1.21
C ASP A 94 -0.44 16.79 0.01
N THR A 95 -0.90 16.05 1.02
CA THR A 95 -1.33 16.59 2.32
C THR A 95 -0.28 17.55 2.91
N PRO A 96 -0.65 18.70 3.49
CA PRO A 96 0.31 19.58 4.16
C PRO A 96 1.04 18.89 5.33
N SER A 97 2.29 19.30 5.59
CA SER A 97 3.05 18.82 6.75
C SER A 97 2.28 19.08 8.06
N ASP A 98 2.48 18.22 9.05
CA ASP A 98 1.90 18.31 10.40
C ASP A 98 0.37 18.20 10.52
N GLN A 99 -0.33 17.81 9.46
CA GLN A 99 -1.76 17.50 9.50
C GLN A 99 -2.03 16.00 9.61
N SER A 100 -3.16 15.67 10.24
CA SER A 100 -3.73 14.32 10.22
C SER A 100 -4.87 14.29 9.23
N GLU A 101 -4.86 13.29 8.34
CA GLU A 101 -5.86 13.18 7.28
C GLU A 101 -6.64 11.89 7.38
N SER A 102 -7.89 11.98 6.93
CA SER A 102 -8.77 10.83 6.79
C SER A 102 -8.35 10.03 5.57
N VAL A 103 -7.88 8.81 5.80
CA VAL A 103 -7.57 7.84 4.75
C VAL A 103 -8.77 6.93 4.59
N ARG A 104 -9.36 6.92 3.40
CA ARG A 104 -10.39 5.95 3.03
C ARG A 104 -9.74 4.58 2.87
N VAL A 105 -10.33 3.58 3.52
CA VAL A 105 -9.90 2.18 3.53
C VAL A 105 -11.04 1.32 3.00
N THR A 106 -10.79 0.64 1.88
CA THR A 106 -11.80 -0.21 1.25
C THR A 106 -11.31 -1.65 1.19
N ARG A 107 -12.12 -2.60 1.67
CA ARG A 107 -11.83 -4.04 1.64
C ARG A 107 -13.09 -4.85 1.32
N GLY A 108 -13.06 -5.58 0.21
CA GLY A 108 -14.28 -6.21 -0.32
C GLY A 108 -15.38 -5.16 -0.52
N CYS A 109 -16.52 -5.35 0.15
CA CYS A 109 -17.66 -4.44 0.19
C CYS A 109 -17.65 -3.47 1.38
N ASN A 110 -16.67 -3.57 2.29
CA ASN A 110 -16.53 -2.67 3.42
C ASN A 110 -15.74 -1.42 3.00
N ASP A 111 -16.19 -0.25 3.44
CA ASP A 111 -15.52 1.04 3.28
C ASP A 111 -15.59 1.78 4.62
N TRP A 112 -14.45 2.23 5.12
CA TRP A 112 -14.33 2.99 6.37
C TRP A 112 -13.15 3.96 6.28
N SER A 113 -13.01 4.84 7.27
CA SER A 113 -11.89 5.78 7.31
C SER A 113 -11.00 5.55 8.52
N VAL A 114 -9.71 5.79 8.35
CA VAL A 114 -8.72 5.79 9.42
C VAL A 114 -7.99 7.14 9.40
N LEU A 115 -7.85 7.76 10.57
CA LEU A 115 -7.09 8.99 10.71
C LEU A 115 -5.60 8.65 10.75
N ALA A 116 -4.79 9.28 9.89
CA ALA A 116 -3.35 9.09 9.88
C ALA A 116 -2.60 10.42 9.85
N ARG A 117 -1.61 10.56 10.74
CA ARG A 117 -0.75 11.75 10.80
C ARG A 117 0.29 11.72 9.68
N LYS A 118 0.48 12.85 8.99
CA LYS A 118 1.56 12.97 8.00
C LYS A 118 2.93 12.85 8.66
N ARG A 119 3.72 11.91 8.15
CA ARG A 119 5.11 11.65 8.55
C ARG A 119 6.05 11.78 7.35
N GLY A 120 7.34 11.93 7.63
CA GLY A 120 8.36 11.95 6.58
C GLY A 120 8.44 10.61 5.85
N LYS A 121 8.71 10.63 4.54
CA LYS A 121 8.88 9.41 3.72
C LYS A 121 10.01 8.51 4.23
N SER A 122 11.06 9.12 4.80
CA SER A 122 12.22 8.46 5.41
C SER A 122 11.85 7.49 6.53
N ASP A 123 10.79 7.79 7.28
CA ASP A 123 10.33 6.96 8.41
C ASP A 123 9.94 5.54 7.96
N PHE A 124 9.62 5.39 6.67
CA PHE A 124 9.15 4.14 6.09
C PHE A 124 10.21 3.41 5.28
N TYR A 125 11.41 3.98 5.10
CA TYR A 125 12.45 3.36 4.25
C TYR A 125 12.94 2.02 4.79
N ARG A 126 12.90 1.82 6.11
CA ARG A 126 13.21 0.52 6.74
C ARG A 126 12.30 -0.62 6.28
N PHE A 127 11.10 -0.30 5.79
CA PHE A 127 10.15 -1.28 5.28
C PHE A 127 10.27 -1.50 3.76
N MET A 128 11.07 -0.70 3.04
CA MET A 128 11.10 -0.71 1.59
C MET A 128 11.88 -1.91 1.03
N ILE A 129 11.33 -2.55 -0.02
CA ILE A 129 11.91 -3.74 -0.68
C ILE A 129 12.08 -3.60 -2.20
#